data_AF-A0A7S3UCZ3-F1
#
_entry.id   AF-A0A7S3UCZ3-F1
#
_cell.length_a   1.000
_cell.length_b   1.000
_cell.length_c   1.000
_cell.angle_alpha   90.00
_cell.angle_beta   90.00
_cell.angle_gamma   90.00
#
_symmetry.space_group_name_H-M   'P 1'
#
loop_
_entity.id
_entity.type
_entity.pdbx_description
1 polymer ?
#
loop_
_entity_poly.entity_id
_entity_poly.type
_entity_poly.pdbx_seq_one_letter_code
_entity_poly.pdbx_strand_id
1 'polypeptide(L)'
;MDCGDGDLARKCVGDLEKAFPKSIRVSRLRGMLLEMQGKFELAEEKYSILLERDPQNYRVMKRMCGLAKSRGNVPAAISACIAYLKVNAVDKEAWEELADLYLSQGMCKQAAYCMEEILLLDPFVGASHRKYADILYTLGGNENLATALKYYSSAIKFSNGKDLRAMYGVCLCYANLASSKAFVKKAEDDELHRLSVDLILKTYQARNTNGKYEIVKAVLS
;
A
#
# COMPACT_ATOMS: atom_id res chain seq x y z
N MET A 1 8.83 -6.91 -22.52
CA MET A 1 9.43 -5.98 -21.55
C MET A 1 9.41 -6.57 -20.16
N ASP A 2 8.28 -7.12 -19.74
CA ASP A 2 8.16 -7.75 -18.41
C ASP A 2 8.92 -9.09 -18.31
N CYS A 3 9.21 -9.75 -19.45
CA CYS A 3 10.00 -10.99 -19.50
C CYS A 3 11.52 -10.79 -19.57
N GLY A 4 12.04 -9.57 -19.42
CA GLY A 4 13.48 -9.27 -19.46
C GLY A 4 14.16 -9.33 -20.84
N ASP A 5 13.47 -9.81 -21.88
CA ASP A 5 14.00 -9.82 -23.25
C ASP A 5 13.97 -8.42 -23.88
N GLY A 6 15.08 -7.70 -23.74
CA GLY A 6 15.26 -6.34 -24.25
C GLY A 6 15.46 -6.25 -25.77
N ASP A 7 15.99 -7.30 -26.39
CA ASP A 7 16.27 -7.32 -27.84
C ASP A 7 14.98 -7.55 -28.63
N LEU A 8 14.14 -8.49 -28.18
CA LEU A 8 12.81 -8.67 -28.74
C LEU A 8 11.95 -7.42 -28.55
N ALA A 9 12.01 -6.80 -27.36
CA ALA A 9 11.30 -5.55 -27.09
C ALA A 9 11.73 -4.44 -28.04
N ARG A 10 13.04 -4.29 -28.29
CA ARG A 10 13.57 -3.29 -29.23
C ARG A 10 13.10 -3.53 -30.66
N LYS A 11 13.11 -4.79 -31.11
CA LYS A 11 12.64 -5.17 -32.45
C LYS A 11 11.16 -4.84 -32.62
N CYS A 12 10.31 -5.33 -31.71
CA CYS A 12 8.87 -5.11 -31.78
C CYS A 12 8.49 -3.63 -31.72
N VAL A 13 9.13 -2.84 -30.84
CA VAL A 13 8.88 -1.40 -30.76
C VAL A 13 9.33 -0.70 -32.05
N GLY A 14 10.47 -1.07 -32.62
CA GLY A 14 10.96 -0.50 -33.88
C GLY A 14 10.03 -0.79 -35.07
N ASP A 15 9.47 -2.00 -35.16
CA ASP A 15 8.52 -2.36 -36.20
C ASP A 15 7.19 -1.59 -36.04
N LEU A 16 6.73 -1.39 -34.80
CA LEU A 16 5.56 -0.57 -34.49
C LEU A 16 5.78 0.91 -34.80
N GLU A 17 6.99 1.45 -34.58
CA GLU A 17 7.34 2.83 -34.91
C GLU A 17 7.27 3.08 -36.42
N LYS A 18 7.71 2.12 -37.24
CA LYS A 18 7.60 2.19 -38.71
C LYS A 18 6.15 2.13 -39.17
N ALA A 19 5.36 1.23 -38.60
CA ALA A 19 3.95 1.06 -38.98
C ALA A 19 3.06 2.23 -38.51
N PHE A 20 3.36 2.83 -37.36
CA PHE A 20 2.52 3.84 -36.71
C PHE A 20 3.32 5.05 -36.19
N PRO A 21 3.97 5.84 -37.06
CA PRO A 21 4.95 6.86 -36.67
C PRO A 21 4.39 8.02 -35.81
N LYS A 22 3.07 8.26 -35.84
CA LYS A 22 2.40 9.32 -35.06
C LYS A 22 1.63 8.78 -33.84
N SER A 23 1.74 7.49 -33.53
CA SER A 23 0.97 6.87 -32.46
C SER A 23 1.52 7.22 -31.08
N ILE A 24 0.70 7.87 -30.26
CA ILE A 24 0.99 8.11 -28.83
C ILE A 24 1.27 6.79 -28.09
N ARG A 25 0.54 5.72 -28.45
CA ARG A 25 0.72 4.40 -27.83
C ARG A 25 2.11 3.85 -28.10
N VAL A 26 2.60 3.96 -29.33
CA VAL A 26 3.94 3.48 -29.71
C VAL A 26 5.02 4.37 -29.11
N SER A 27 4.83 5.69 -29.10
CA SER A 27 5.75 6.62 -28.43
C SER A 27 5.88 6.32 -26.92
N ARG A 28 4.78 5.95 -26.25
CA ARG A 28 4.82 5.49 -24.85
C ARG A 28 5.60 4.18 -24.71
N LEU A 29 5.40 3.20 -25.60
CA LEU A 29 6.19 1.96 -25.58
C LEU A 29 7.69 2.23 -25.77
N ARG A 30 8.04 3.24 -26.58
CA ARG A 30 9.43 3.69 -26.72
C ARG A 30 9.99 4.25 -25.41
N GLY A 31 9.21 5.05 -24.69
CA GLY A 31 9.57 5.49 -23.33
C GLY A 31 9.80 4.31 -22.38
N MET A 32 8.92 3.31 -22.40
CA MET A 32 9.05 2.12 -21.54
C MET A 32 10.32 1.30 -21.86
N LEU A 33 10.70 1.23 -23.15
CA LEU A 33 11.95 0.60 -23.57
C LEU A 33 13.18 1.38 -23.06
N LEU A 34 13.11 2.72 -23.02
CA LEU A 34 14.18 3.55 -22.45
C LEU A 34 14.31 3.33 -20.94
N GLU A 35 13.19 3.23 -20.22
CA GLU A 35 13.18 2.89 -18.79
C GLU A 35 13.89 1.56 -18.51
N MET A 36 13.56 0.50 -19.26
CA MET A 36 14.20 -0.80 -19.13
C MET A 36 15.71 -0.73 -19.37
N GLN A 37 16.15 0.15 -20.27
CA GLN A 37 17.57 0.37 -20.56
C GLN A 37 18.28 1.23 -19.51
N GLY A 38 17.60 1.68 -18.46
CA GLY A 38 18.13 2.60 -17.45
C GLY A 38 18.33 4.03 -17.97
N LYS A 39 17.79 4.37 -19.15
CA LYS A 39 17.91 5.70 -19.77
C LYS A 39 16.76 6.60 -19.30
N PHE A 40 16.75 6.88 -18.01
CA PHE A 40 15.62 7.53 -17.34
C PHE A 40 15.38 8.95 -17.84
N GLU A 41 16.43 9.72 -18.12
CA GLU A 41 16.34 11.10 -18.61
C GLU A 41 15.67 11.15 -20.00
N LEU A 42 16.04 10.24 -20.89
CA LEU A 42 15.43 10.13 -22.22
C LEU A 42 13.99 9.64 -22.15
N ALA A 43 13.67 8.76 -21.20
CA ALA A 43 12.30 8.33 -20.95
C ALA A 43 11.44 9.51 -20.46
N GLU A 44 11.97 10.31 -19.54
CA GLU A 44 11.32 11.51 -19.01
C GLU A 44 11.02 12.52 -20.11
N GLU A 45 12.01 12.88 -20.93
CA GLU A 45 11.83 13.75 -22.09
C GLU A 45 10.74 13.21 -23.03
N LYS A 46 10.77 11.91 -23.32
CA LYS A 46 9.78 11.28 -24.19
C LYS A 46 8.37 11.38 -23.62
N TYR A 47 8.20 11.22 -22.31
CA TYR A 47 6.91 11.34 -21.64
C TYR A 47 6.44 12.78 -21.51
N SER A 48 7.33 13.73 -21.23
CA SER A 48 7.01 15.15 -21.19
C SER A 48 6.45 15.64 -22.52
N ILE A 49 7.07 15.28 -23.66
CA ILE A 49 6.54 15.59 -25.00
C ILE A 49 5.15 15.00 -25.23
N LEU A 50 4.87 13.81 -24.68
CA LEU A 50 3.54 13.20 -24.78
C LEU A 50 2.51 13.94 -23.93
N LEU A 51 2.89 14.40 -22.74
CA LEU A 51 2.02 15.14 -21.83
C LEU A 51 1.80 16.59 -22.29
N GLU A 52 2.74 17.21 -23.00
CA GLU A 52 2.52 18.51 -23.66
C GLU A 52 1.40 18.44 -24.71
N ARG A 53 1.29 17.31 -25.41
CA ARG A 53 0.24 17.08 -26.42
C ARG A 53 -1.10 16.68 -25.81
N ASP A 54 -1.07 15.93 -24.72
CA ASP A 54 -2.24 15.44 -24.01
C ASP A 54 -1.98 15.43 -22.49
N PRO A 55 -2.21 16.55 -21.79
CA PRO A 55 -1.90 16.69 -20.37
C PRO A 55 -2.71 15.75 -19.46
N GLN A 56 -3.82 15.21 -19.95
CA GLN A 56 -4.69 14.30 -19.19
C GLN A 56 -4.43 12.82 -19.53
N ASN A 57 -3.33 12.52 -20.22
CA ASN A 57 -2.97 11.14 -20.56
C ASN A 57 -2.53 10.35 -19.32
N TYR A 58 -3.50 9.84 -18.56
CA TYR A 58 -3.25 9.13 -17.30
C TYR A 58 -2.31 7.93 -17.49
N ARG A 59 -2.29 7.28 -18.67
CA ARG A 59 -1.37 6.17 -18.95
C ARG A 59 0.10 6.62 -19.01
N VAL A 60 0.38 7.81 -19.51
CA VAL A 60 1.73 8.40 -19.53
C VAL A 60 2.06 8.96 -18.15
N MET A 61 1.11 9.62 -17.48
CA MET A 61 1.28 10.10 -16.09
C MET A 61 1.63 8.94 -15.13
N LYS A 62 0.99 7.77 -15.26
CA LYS A 62 1.33 6.57 -14.47
C LYS A 62 2.76 6.09 -14.74
N ARG A 63 3.27 6.22 -15.97
CA ARG A 63 4.69 5.95 -16.28
C ARG A 63 5.62 6.95 -15.61
N MET A 64 5.27 8.24 -15.59
CA MET A 64 6.05 9.26 -14.87
C MET A 64 6.15 8.96 -13.36
N CYS A 65 5.09 8.45 -12.75
CA CYS A 65 5.12 8.00 -11.36
C CYS A 65 6.14 6.87 -11.15
N GLY A 66 6.07 5.82 -11.98
CA GLY A 66 7.01 4.69 -11.92
C GLY A 66 8.47 5.08 -12.24
N LEU A 67 8.66 6.02 -13.16
CA LEU A 67 9.98 6.57 -13.52
C LEU A 67 10.61 7.32 -12.35
N ALA A 68 9.86 8.23 -11.72
CA ALA A 68 10.34 9.00 -10.58
C ALA A 68 10.74 8.09 -9.40
N LYS A 69 9.96 7.04 -9.14
CA LYS A 69 10.29 5.99 -8.16
C LYS A 69 11.58 5.25 -8.52
N SER A 70 11.74 4.85 -9.78
CA SER A 70 12.92 4.11 -10.25
C SER A 70 14.22 4.91 -10.11
N ARG A 71 14.13 6.26 -10.13
CA ARG A 71 15.27 7.17 -9.89
C ARG A 71 15.57 7.39 -8.41
N GLY A 72 14.76 6.86 -7.49
CA GLY A 72 14.90 7.07 -6.05
C GLY A 72 14.55 8.48 -5.56
N ASN A 73 14.02 9.35 -6.43
CA ASN A 73 13.58 10.70 -6.04
C ASN A 73 12.16 10.63 -5.46
N VAL A 74 12.07 10.34 -4.15
CA VAL A 74 10.79 10.17 -3.44
C VAL A 74 9.90 11.43 -3.52
N PRO A 75 10.40 12.67 -3.31
CA PRO A 75 9.58 13.87 -3.46
C PRO A 75 8.95 14.01 -4.85
N ALA A 76 9.73 13.78 -5.92
CA ALA A 76 9.22 13.83 -7.28
C ALA A 76 8.18 12.73 -7.54
N ALA A 77 8.40 11.53 -7.00
CA ALA A 77 7.44 10.42 -7.11
C ALA A 77 6.10 10.75 -6.43
N ILE A 78 6.14 11.36 -5.24
CA ILE A 78 4.93 11.82 -4.53
C ILE A 78 4.19 12.86 -5.37
N SER A 79 4.88 13.89 -5.88
CA SER A 79 4.26 14.91 -6.73
C SER A 79 3.63 14.32 -8.00
N ALA A 80 4.32 13.39 -8.65
CA ALA A 80 3.81 12.70 -9.83
C ALA A 80 2.56 11.87 -9.51
N CYS A 81 2.56 11.11 -8.41
CA CYS A 81 1.41 10.30 -7.98
C CYS A 81 0.20 11.18 -7.64
N ILE A 82 0.39 12.30 -6.93
CA ILE A 82 -0.69 13.26 -6.66
C ILE A 82 -1.27 13.81 -7.95
N ALA A 83 -0.41 14.24 -8.90
CA ALA A 83 -0.87 14.76 -10.18
C ALA A 83 -1.66 13.70 -10.97
N TYR A 84 -1.19 12.45 -10.95
CA TYR A 84 -1.87 11.31 -11.57
C TYR A 84 -3.25 11.04 -10.95
N LEU A 85 -3.33 10.95 -9.62
CA LEU A 85 -4.56 10.63 -8.90
C LEU A 85 -5.62 11.72 -9.02
N LYS A 86 -5.24 12.98 -9.29
CA LYS A 86 -6.18 14.05 -9.66
C LYS A 86 -6.91 13.77 -10.97
N VAL A 87 -6.31 13.00 -11.88
CA VAL A 87 -6.91 12.63 -13.18
C VAL A 87 -7.58 11.26 -13.12
N ASN A 88 -6.99 10.30 -12.38
CA ASN A 88 -7.53 8.95 -12.25
C ASN A 88 -7.56 8.49 -10.78
N ALA A 89 -8.56 8.97 -10.05
CA ALA A 89 -8.72 8.68 -8.61
C ALA A 89 -9.19 7.25 -8.28
N VAL A 90 -9.62 6.47 -9.28
CA VAL A 90 -10.12 5.09 -9.08
C VAL A 90 -9.01 4.03 -9.19
N ASP A 91 -7.75 4.45 -9.34
CA ASP A 91 -6.59 3.55 -9.41
C ASP A 91 -6.10 3.21 -8.00
N LYS A 92 -6.56 2.08 -7.48
CA LYS A 92 -6.19 1.59 -6.15
C LYS A 92 -4.68 1.38 -6.02
N GLU A 93 -4.02 0.82 -7.03
CA GLU A 93 -2.58 0.56 -6.98
C GLU A 93 -1.77 1.86 -6.87
N ALA A 94 -2.22 2.95 -7.50
CA ALA A 94 -1.57 4.24 -7.37
C ALA A 94 -1.76 4.88 -5.99
N TRP A 95 -2.92 4.69 -5.35
CA TRP A 95 -3.10 5.08 -3.95
C TRP A 95 -2.21 4.26 -3.01
N GLU A 96 -2.06 2.96 -3.25
CA GLU A 96 -1.18 2.08 -2.47
C GLU A 96 0.28 2.53 -2.59
N GLU A 97 0.72 2.85 -3.80
CA GLU A 97 2.05 3.38 -4.08
C GLU A 97 2.29 4.72 -3.36
N LEU A 98 1.33 5.65 -3.42
CA LEU A 98 1.42 6.93 -2.72
C LEU A 98 1.47 6.74 -1.20
N ALA A 99 0.68 5.81 -0.65
CA ALA A 99 0.72 5.48 0.77
C ALA A 99 2.11 4.98 1.18
N ASP A 100 2.71 4.08 0.41
CA ASP A 100 4.05 3.55 0.69
C ASP A 100 5.15 4.62 0.59
N LEU A 101 5.05 5.52 -0.39
CA LEU A 101 5.95 6.67 -0.48
C LEU A 101 5.84 7.56 0.76
N TYR A 102 4.62 7.87 1.22
CA TYR A 102 4.43 8.66 2.44
C TYR A 102 4.96 7.95 3.68
N LEU A 103 4.73 6.64 3.82
CA LEU A 103 5.27 5.86 4.94
C LEU A 103 6.79 5.84 4.94
N SER A 104 7.43 5.76 3.77
CA SER A 104 8.90 5.84 3.66
C SER A 104 9.49 7.15 4.17
N GLN A 105 8.68 8.22 4.18
CA GLN A 105 9.03 9.55 4.68
C GLN A 105 8.49 9.82 6.10
N GLY A 106 7.90 8.82 6.76
CA GLY A 106 7.27 8.98 8.08
C GLY A 106 5.99 9.82 8.08
N MET A 107 5.44 10.14 6.90
CA MET A 107 4.24 10.97 6.73
C MET A 107 2.95 10.16 6.95
N CYS A 108 2.79 9.64 8.17
CA CYS A 108 1.73 8.68 8.50
C CYS A 108 0.31 9.24 8.32
N LYS A 109 0.08 10.54 8.53
CA LYS A 109 -1.24 11.16 8.33
C LYS A 109 -1.66 11.14 6.87
N GLN A 110 -0.74 11.47 5.97
CA GLN A 110 -0.99 11.44 4.53
C GLN A 110 -1.16 10.01 4.02
N ALA A 111 -0.38 9.07 4.56
CA ALA A 111 -0.56 7.65 4.27
C ALA A 111 -1.93 7.12 4.74
N ALA A 112 -2.41 7.57 5.90
CA ALA A 112 -3.74 7.22 6.41
C ALA A 112 -4.84 7.69 5.44
N TYR A 113 -4.74 8.94 4.94
CA TYR A 113 -5.68 9.45 3.93
C TYR A 113 -5.68 8.59 2.65
N CYS A 114 -4.51 8.17 2.16
CA CYS A 114 -4.44 7.27 1.00
C CYS A 114 -5.14 5.93 1.25
N MET A 115 -5.01 5.39 2.47
CA MET A 115 -5.69 4.15 2.86
C MET A 115 -7.21 4.32 2.99
N GLU A 116 -7.71 5.49 3.38
CA GLU A 116 -9.14 5.78 3.38
C GLU A 116 -9.72 5.70 1.96
N GLU A 117 -9.04 6.31 0.97
CA GLU A 117 -9.42 6.21 -0.45
C GLU A 117 -9.39 4.75 -0.94
N ILE A 118 -8.38 3.97 -0.56
CA ILE A 118 -8.32 2.53 -0.89
C ILE A 118 -9.51 1.76 -0.31
N LEU A 119 -9.90 2.05 0.94
CA LEU A 119 -11.01 1.40 1.61
C LEU A 119 -12.37 1.79 1.02
N LEU A 120 -12.50 2.98 0.43
CA LEU A 120 -13.67 3.38 -0.35
C LEU A 120 -13.77 2.59 -1.66
N LEU A 121 -12.65 2.37 -2.35
CA LEU A 121 -12.60 1.61 -3.60
C LEU A 121 -12.79 0.10 -3.39
N ASP A 122 -12.26 -0.45 -2.29
CA ASP A 122 -12.27 -1.88 -2.01
C ASP A 122 -12.44 -2.17 -0.50
N PRO A 123 -13.69 -2.13 -0.01
CA PRO A 123 -13.98 -2.16 1.44
C PRO A 123 -13.82 -3.54 2.09
N PHE A 124 -13.63 -4.62 1.32
CA PHE A 124 -13.67 -5.99 1.85
C PHE A 124 -12.31 -6.68 1.91
N VAL A 125 -11.22 -5.98 1.57
CA VAL A 125 -9.87 -6.55 1.63
C VAL A 125 -9.26 -6.38 3.02
N GLY A 126 -9.19 -7.49 3.77
CA GLY A 126 -8.65 -7.51 5.14
C GLY A 126 -7.23 -6.95 5.26
N ALA A 127 -6.38 -7.13 4.24
CA ALA A 127 -5.03 -6.57 4.22
C ALA A 127 -5.02 -5.02 4.24
N SER A 128 -5.98 -4.38 3.57
CA SER A 128 -6.14 -2.92 3.56
C SER A 128 -6.56 -2.42 4.94
N HIS A 129 -7.54 -3.09 5.57
CA HIS A 129 -7.97 -2.81 6.95
C HIS A 129 -6.79 -2.93 7.93
N ARG A 130 -5.99 -3.99 7.82
CA ARG A 130 -4.80 -4.16 8.65
C ARG A 130 -3.77 -3.04 8.43
N LYS A 131 -3.46 -2.71 7.18
CA LYS A 131 -2.48 -1.65 6.87
C LYS A 131 -2.94 -0.29 7.40
N TYR A 132 -4.23 0.04 7.27
CA TYR A 132 -4.77 1.27 7.85
C TYR A 132 -4.71 1.27 9.39
N ALA A 133 -5.05 0.15 10.03
CA ALA A 133 -4.93 0.00 11.48
C ALA A 133 -3.47 0.12 11.98
N ASP A 134 -2.50 -0.47 11.27
CA ASP A 134 -1.06 -0.32 11.57
C ASP A 134 -0.65 1.17 11.54
N ILE A 135 -1.13 1.93 10.56
CA ILE A 135 -0.84 3.38 10.42
C ILE A 135 -1.47 4.18 11.56
N LEU A 136 -2.75 3.93 11.88
CA LEU A 136 -3.45 4.59 12.98
C LEU A 136 -2.81 4.27 14.33
N TYR A 137 -2.41 3.02 14.56
CA TYR A 137 -1.67 2.63 15.75
C TYR A 137 -0.35 3.42 15.88
N THR A 138 0.37 3.57 14.77
CA THR A 138 1.63 4.33 14.71
C THR A 138 1.41 5.83 14.99
N LEU A 139 0.31 6.41 14.51
CA LEU A 139 -0.07 7.80 14.82
C LEU A 139 -0.37 8.00 16.31
N GLY A 140 -0.83 6.94 16.99
CA GLY A 140 -1.07 6.94 18.43
C GLY A 140 -2.20 7.89 18.87
N GLY A 141 -2.37 8.01 20.18
CA GLY A 141 -3.49 8.75 20.77
C GLY A 141 -4.76 7.89 20.85
N ASN A 142 -5.57 8.14 21.89
CA ASN A 142 -6.70 7.27 22.24
C ASN A 142 -7.71 7.12 21.10
N GLU A 143 -7.97 8.18 20.34
CA GLU A 143 -8.92 8.16 19.21
C GLU A 143 -8.44 7.28 18.06
N ASN A 144 -7.16 7.42 17.67
CA ASN A 144 -6.58 6.59 16.61
C ASN A 144 -6.45 5.13 17.07
N LEU A 145 -6.08 4.88 18.33
CA LEU A 145 -6.01 3.52 18.88
C LEU A 145 -7.37 2.84 18.92
N ALA A 146 -8.42 3.56 19.33
CA ALA A 146 -9.79 3.04 19.32
C ALA A 146 -10.28 2.77 17.89
N THR A 147 -9.86 3.58 16.92
CA THR A 147 -10.17 3.37 15.50
C THR A 147 -9.38 2.20 14.93
N ALA A 148 -8.08 2.11 15.22
CA ALA A 148 -7.22 0.99 14.84
C ALA A 148 -7.77 -0.34 15.35
N LEU A 149 -8.26 -0.40 16.60
CA LEU A 149 -8.90 -1.59 17.16
C LEU A 149 -10.07 -2.08 16.29
N LYS A 150 -10.94 -1.17 15.82
CA LYS A 150 -12.05 -1.50 14.92
C LYS A 150 -11.56 -2.02 13.57
N TYR A 151 -10.53 -1.40 12.98
CA TYR A 151 -9.99 -1.82 11.69
C TYR A 151 -9.21 -3.13 11.78
N TYR A 152 -8.52 -3.42 12.89
CA TYR A 152 -7.98 -4.75 13.14
C TYR A 152 -9.09 -5.81 13.26
N SER A 153 -10.19 -5.49 13.95
CA SER A 153 -11.36 -6.37 14.00
C SER A 153 -11.91 -6.69 12.60
N SER A 154 -12.06 -5.66 11.75
CA SER A 154 -12.44 -5.82 10.34
C SER A 154 -11.44 -6.68 9.56
N ALA A 155 -10.13 -6.49 9.76
CA ALA A 155 -9.11 -7.31 9.12
C ALA A 155 -9.20 -8.80 9.53
N ILE A 156 -9.46 -9.07 10.81
CA ILE A 156 -9.71 -10.43 11.32
C ILE A 156 -10.96 -11.01 10.66
N LYS A 157 -12.06 -10.24 10.61
CA LYS A 157 -13.31 -10.65 9.97
C LYS A 157 -13.12 -11.01 8.49
N PHE A 158 -12.51 -10.12 7.70
CA PHE A 158 -12.32 -10.32 6.26
C PHE A 158 -11.24 -11.36 5.92
N SER A 159 -10.38 -11.71 6.87
CA SER A 159 -9.43 -12.82 6.73
C SER A 159 -9.96 -14.16 7.24
N ASN A 160 -11.25 -14.23 7.64
CA ASN A 160 -11.84 -15.41 8.29
C ASN A 160 -11.03 -15.89 9.50
N GLY A 161 -10.55 -14.94 10.31
CA GLY A 161 -9.79 -15.24 11.52
C GLY A 161 -8.38 -15.76 11.27
N LYS A 162 -7.78 -15.47 10.10
CA LYS A 162 -6.43 -15.96 9.75
C LYS A 162 -5.34 -14.90 9.88
N ASP A 163 -5.70 -13.62 9.97
CA ASP A 163 -4.72 -12.54 10.10
C ASP A 163 -4.19 -12.44 11.54
N LEU A 164 -3.12 -13.17 11.80
CA LEU A 164 -2.44 -13.19 13.09
C LEU A 164 -1.88 -11.81 13.47
N ARG A 165 -1.44 -11.01 12.49
CA ARG A 165 -0.90 -9.67 12.75
C ARG A 165 -2.00 -8.73 13.22
N ALA A 166 -3.20 -8.83 12.65
CA ALA A 166 -4.35 -8.08 13.13
C ALA A 166 -4.74 -8.47 14.57
N MET A 167 -4.66 -9.76 14.95
CA MET A 167 -4.91 -10.19 16.33
C MET A 167 -3.89 -9.62 17.33
N TYR A 168 -2.60 -9.57 16.96
CA TYR A 168 -1.60 -8.87 17.76
C TYR A 168 -1.90 -7.37 17.84
N GLY A 169 -2.33 -6.76 16.73
CA GLY A 169 -2.81 -5.38 16.67
C GLY A 169 -3.94 -5.10 17.66
N VAL A 170 -4.94 -5.98 17.76
CA VAL A 170 -6.00 -5.92 18.78
C VAL A 170 -5.41 -5.91 20.19
N CYS A 171 -4.53 -6.86 20.50
CA CYS A 171 -3.93 -6.96 21.84
C CYS A 171 -3.13 -5.71 22.21
N LEU A 172 -2.34 -5.18 21.26
CA LEU A 172 -1.56 -3.96 21.47
C LEU A 172 -2.45 -2.73 21.64
N CYS A 173 -3.47 -2.54 20.78
CA CYS A 173 -4.43 -1.44 20.94
C CYS A 173 -5.12 -1.53 22.30
N TYR A 174 -5.62 -2.71 22.66
CA TYR A 174 -6.36 -2.94 23.89
C TYR A 174 -5.49 -2.64 25.13
N ALA A 175 -4.25 -3.13 25.19
CA ALA A 175 -3.34 -2.87 26.29
C ALA A 175 -3.05 -1.36 26.47
N ASN A 176 -2.79 -0.65 25.37
CA ASN A 176 -2.54 0.80 25.41
C ASN A 176 -3.80 1.57 25.86
N LEU A 177 -4.97 1.20 25.33
CA LEU A 177 -6.24 1.83 25.70
C LEU A 177 -6.61 1.55 27.16
N ALA A 178 -6.44 0.32 27.64
CA ALA A 178 -6.72 -0.06 29.02
C ALA A 178 -5.84 0.69 30.04
N SER A 179 -4.63 1.10 29.65
CA SER A 179 -3.76 1.95 30.48
C SER A 179 -4.21 3.42 30.55
N SER A 180 -5.10 3.83 29.65
CA SER A 180 -5.56 5.21 29.53
C SER A 180 -6.80 5.48 30.38
N LYS A 181 -6.73 6.48 31.26
CA LYS A 181 -7.87 6.89 32.11
C LYS A 181 -9.11 7.37 31.33
N ALA A 182 -8.92 7.76 30.06
CA ALA A 182 -9.98 8.25 29.20
C ALA A 182 -10.70 7.13 28.41
N PHE A 183 -10.19 5.89 28.46
CA PHE A 183 -10.79 4.79 27.73
C PHE A 183 -11.98 4.19 28.49
N VAL A 184 -13.15 4.26 27.88
CA VAL A 184 -14.34 3.55 28.37
C VAL A 184 -14.30 2.13 27.84
N LYS A 185 -13.93 1.20 28.71
CA LYS A 185 -13.89 -0.23 28.38
C LYS A 185 -15.28 -0.74 28.00
N LYS A 186 -15.41 -1.26 26.78
CA LYS A 186 -16.64 -1.92 26.29
C LYS A 186 -16.51 -3.44 26.43
N ALA A 187 -17.62 -4.12 26.70
CA ALA A 187 -17.64 -5.57 26.82
C ALA A 187 -17.20 -6.27 25.51
N GLU A 188 -17.60 -5.71 24.36
CA GLU A 188 -17.23 -6.21 23.04
C GLU A 188 -15.71 -6.15 22.78
N ASP A 189 -15.04 -5.07 23.23
CA ASP A 189 -13.60 -4.90 23.06
C ASP A 189 -12.82 -5.90 23.92
N ASP A 190 -13.32 -6.19 25.13
CA ASP A 190 -12.76 -7.19 26.05
C ASP A 190 -12.90 -8.62 25.50
N GLU A 191 -14.07 -8.94 24.96
CA GLU A 191 -14.33 -10.22 24.31
C GLU A 191 -13.42 -10.39 23.08
N LEU A 192 -13.31 -9.37 22.22
CA LEU A 192 -12.45 -9.40 21.05
C LEU A 192 -10.98 -9.63 21.42
N HIS A 193 -10.49 -8.94 22.47
CA HIS A 193 -9.14 -9.13 22.97
C HIS A 193 -8.92 -10.57 23.46
N ARG A 194 -9.79 -11.08 24.33
CA ARG A 194 -9.71 -12.45 24.86
C ARG A 194 -9.73 -13.49 23.75
N LEU A 195 -10.65 -13.38 22.79
CA LEU A 195 -10.74 -14.30 21.65
C LEU A 195 -9.49 -14.23 20.76
N SER A 196 -8.92 -13.03 20.57
CA SER A 196 -7.67 -12.85 19.83
C SER A 196 -6.51 -13.56 20.52
N VAL A 197 -6.36 -13.42 21.84
CA VAL A 197 -5.34 -14.13 22.63
C VAL A 197 -5.52 -15.64 22.52
N ASP A 198 -6.73 -16.16 22.74
CA ASP A 198 -7.03 -17.59 22.65
C ASP A 198 -6.66 -18.16 21.26
N LEU A 199 -6.97 -17.43 20.19
CA LEU A 199 -6.71 -17.87 18.83
C LEU A 199 -5.22 -17.80 18.45
N ILE A 200 -4.50 -16.78 18.93
CA ILE A 200 -3.04 -16.70 18.82
C ILE A 200 -2.42 -17.93 19.51
N LEU A 201 -2.78 -18.20 20.76
CA LEU A 201 -2.23 -19.31 21.53
C LEU A 201 -2.51 -20.67 20.89
N LYS A 202 -3.76 -20.90 20.43
CA LYS A 202 -4.12 -22.10 19.67
C LYS A 202 -3.29 -22.26 18.40
N THR A 203 -3.01 -21.16 17.69
CA THR A 203 -2.18 -21.18 16.48
C THR A 203 -0.75 -21.62 16.78
N TYR A 204 -0.15 -21.13 17.87
CA TYR A 204 1.21 -21.52 18.26
C TYR A 204 1.30 -22.95 18.78
N GLN A 205 0.27 -23.43 19.50
CA GLN A 205 0.15 -24.84 19.92
C GLN A 205 0.07 -25.77 18.70
N ALA A 206 -0.83 -25.48 17.75
CA ALA A 206 -1.06 -26.31 16.58
C ALA A 206 0.18 -26.40 15.66
N ARG A 207 1.01 -25.37 15.62
CA ARG A 207 2.23 -25.31 14.81
C ARG A 207 3.44 -26.00 15.45
N ASN A 208 3.30 -26.59 16.64
CA ASN A 208 4.38 -27.23 17.40
C ASN A 208 5.66 -26.38 17.44
N THR A 209 5.50 -25.11 17.80
CA THR A 209 6.57 -24.12 17.70
C THR A 209 7.55 -24.25 18.88
N ASN A 210 8.53 -25.14 18.79
CA ASN A 210 9.69 -25.36 19.71
C ASN A 210 9.88 -24.26 20.79
N GLY A 211 9.12 -24.32 21.89
CA GLY A 211 9.21 -23.37 23.02
C GLY A 211 8.63 -21.96 22.81
N LYS A 212 8.27 -21.56 21.58
CA LYS A 212 7.68 -20.23 21.30
C LYS A 212 6.30 -20.04 21.92
N TYR A 213 5.55 -21.13 22.10
CA TYR A 213 4.24 -21.08 22.75
C TYR A 213 4.31 -20.45 24.16
N GLU A 214 5.24 -20.89 25.01
CA GLU A 214 5.38 -20.37 26.37
C GLU A 214 5.80 -18.90 26.37
N ILE A 215 6.65 -18.50 25.42
CA ILE A 215 7.05 -17.09 25.26
C ILE A 215 5.83 -16.23 24.89
N VAL A 216 5.05 -16.65 23.89
CA VAL A 216 3.86 -15.90 23.45
C VAL A 216 2.81 -15.85 24.54
N LYS A 217 2.61 -16.94 25.28
CA LYS A 217 1.73 -16.99 26.43
C LYS A 217 2.11 -15.96 27.47
N ALA A 218 3.39 -15.92 27.89
CA ALA A 218 3.87 -14.97 28.89
C ALA A 218 3.75 -13.50 28.47
N VAL A 219 3.75 -13.20 27.17
CA VAL A 219 3.61 -11.82 26.65
C VAL A 219 2.14 -11.37 26.56
N LEU A 220 1.21 -12.31 26.37
CA LEU A 220 -0.21 -12.02 26.14
C LEU A 220 -1.10 -12.19 27.38
N SER A 221 -0.60 -12.86 28.43
CA SER A 221 -1.26 -13.00 29.73
C SER A 221 -0.88 -11.87 30.69
#